data_AF-W5NFD4-F1
#
_entry.id   AF-W5NFD4-F1
#
_cell.length_a   1.000
_cell.length_b   1.000
_cell.length_c   1.000
_cell.angle_alpha   90.00
_cell.angle_beta   90.00
_cell.angle_gamma   90.00
#
_symmetry.space_group_name_H-M   'P 1'
#
loop_
_entity.id
_entity.type
_entity.pdbx_description
1 polymer ?
#
loop_
_entity_poly.entity_id
_entity_poly.type
_entity_poly.pdbx_seq_one_letter_code
_entity_poly.pdbx_strand_id
1 'polypeptide(L)'
;APEPISTSDPGARHAADFAMQVHNELSKNEYAFRIIRIESASFEMFPPSRVEYFLTAEVGRTVCRNEQGLNPSGCALQSGADAKTVVCRFVVLAVPNSSVPSHLLEDQCQ
;
A
#
# COMPACT_ATOMS: atom_id res chain seq x y z
N ALA A 1 3.04 4.59 -20.80
CA ALA A 1 2.55 5.67 -19.91
C ALA A 1 1.41 5.09 -19.11
N PRO A 2 1.36 5.32 -17.78
CA PRO A 2 0.38 4.66 -16.93
C PRO A 2 -1.06 5.02 -17.32
N GLU A 3 -1.91 4.00 -17.42
CA GLU A 3 -3.34 4.13 -17.68
C GLU A 3 -4.09 4.29 -16.35
N PRO A 4 -4.96 5.31 -16.20
CA PRO A 4 -5.73 5.49 -14.97
C PRO A 4 -6.75 4.36 -14.78
N ILE A 5 -6.90 3.92 -13.53
CA ILE A 5 -7.89 2.91 -13.14
C ILE A 5 -8.70 3.38 -11.94
N SER A 6 -9.82 2.72 -11.71
CA SER A 6 -10.63 2.98 -10.52
C SER A 6 -9.82 2.72 -9.26
N THR A 7 -9.96 3.58 -8.25
CA THR A 7 -9.38 3.36 -6.91
C THR A 7 -10.02 2.16 -6.20
N SER A 8 -11.18 1.70 -6.66
CA SER A 8 -11.82 0.47 -6.21
C SER A 8 -11.43 -0.77 -7.03
N ASP A 9 -10.54 -0.63 -8.02
CA ASP A 9 -10.05 -1.76 -8.80
C ASP A 9 -9.44 -2.84 -7.86
N PRO A 10 -9.78 -4.13 -8.02
CA PRO A 10 -9.25 -5.18 -7.15
C PRO A 10 -7.73 -5.32 -7.21
N GLY A 11 -7.11 -5.08 -8.36
CA GLY A 11 -5.65 -5.11 -8.52
C GLY A 11 -4.99 -3.95 -7.80
N ALA A 12 -5.54 -2.74 -7.96
CA ALA A 12 -5.07 -1.56 -7.23
C ALA A 12 -5.16 -1.73 -5.70
N ARG A 13 -6.27 -2.29 -5.19
CA ARG A 13 -6.45 -2.56 -3.75
C ARG A 13 -5.44 -3.59 -3.23
N HIS A 14 -5.27 -4.71 -3.91
CA HIS A 14 -4.27 -5.71 -3.52
C HIS A 14 -2.85 -5.15 -3.56
N ALA A 15 -2.52 -4.33 -4.56
CA ALA A 15 -1.22 -3.67 -4.64
C ALA A 15 -1.02 -2.67 -3.48
N ALA A 16 -2.04 -1.89 -3.11
CA ALA A 16 -1.98 -0.98 -1.97
C ALA A 16 -1.82 -1.72 -0.64
N ASP A 17 -2.55 -2.81 -0.43
CA ASP A 17 -2.45 -3.63 0.78
C ASP A 17 -1.06 -4.27 0.89
N PHE A 18 -0.54 -4.81 -0.21
CA PHE A 18 0.82 -5.33 -0.30
C PHE A 18 1.87 -4.25 0.04
N ALA A 19 1.77 -3.07 -0.59
CA ALA A 19 2.68 -1.96 -0.33
C ALA A 19 2.65 -1.55 1.14
N MET A 20 1.46 -1.48 1.75
CA MET A 20 1.31 -1.10 3.15
C MET A 20 1.89 -2.15 4.10
N GLN A 21 1.74 -3.43 3.78
CA GLN A 21 2.38 -4.50 4.56
C GLN A 21 3.91 -4.35 4.54
N VAL A 22 4.50 -4.22 3.35
CA VAL A 22 5.96 -4.07 3.20
C VAL A 22 6.45 -2.78 3.85
N HIS A 23 5.73 -1.66 3.70
CA HIS A 23 6.04 -0.40 4.37
C HIS A 23 6.13 -0.59 5.90
N ASN A 24 5.15 -1.26 6.50
CA ASN A 24 5.16 -1.52 7.94
C ASN A 24 6.34 -2.41 8.35
N GLU A 25 6.64 -3.46 7.60
CA GLU A 25 7.79 -4.34 7.87
C GLU A 25 9.13 -3.58 7.83
N LEU A 26 9.26 -2.57 6.97
CA LEU A 26 10.45 -1.73 6.86
C LEU A 26 10.47 -0.54 7.84
N SER A 27 9.30 -0.16 8.35
CA SER A 27 9.11 1.00 9.22
C SER A 27 9.57 0.71 10.65
N LYS A 28 10.31 1.66 11.23
CA LYS A 28 10.70 1.62 12.66
C LYS A 28 9.61 2.17 13.59
N ASN A 29 8.42 2.45 13.08
CA ASN A 29 7.32 2.94 13.90
C ASN A 29 6.82 1.84 14.84
N GLU A 30 6.56 2.20 16.09
CA GLU A 30 5.99 1.29 17.09
C GLU A 30 4.59 0.77 16.69
N TYR A 31 3.82 1.58 15.96
CA TYR A 31 2.47 1.26 15.53
C TYR A 31 2.40 1.10 14.02
N ALA A 32 1.60 0.13 13.58
CA ALA A 32 1.38 -0.11 12.16
C ALA A 32 0.50 0.98 11.54
N PHE A 33 0.69 1.22 10.24
CA PHE A 33 -0.15 2.07 9.41
C PHE A 33 -1.10 1.22 8.57
N ARG A 34 -2.27 1.76 8.23
CA ARG A 34 -3.19 1.16 7.26
C ARG A 34 -3.63 2.15 6.20
N ILE A 35 -3.99 1.64 5.04
CA ILE A 35 -4.66 2.43 3.99
C ILE A 35 -6.02 2.92 4.54
N ILE A 36 -6.24 4.24 4.51
CA ILE A 36 -7.56 4.85 4.76
C ILE A 36 -8.35 4.86 3.46
N ARG A 37 -7.75 5.40 2.40
CA ARG A 37 -8.31 5.44 1.05
C ARG A 37 -7.21 5.59 0.00
N ILE A 38 -7.47 5.04 -1.18
CA ILE A 38 -6.64 5.28 -2.37
C ILE A 38 -7.16 6.55 -3.04
N GLU A 39 -6.30 7.53 -3.24
CA GLU A 39 -6.63 8.82 -3.87
C GLU A 39 -6.54 8.73 -5.39
N SER A 40 -5.51 8.05 -5.90
CA SER A 40 -5.31 7.82 -7.31
C SER A 40 -4.66 6.47 -7.57
N ALA A 41 -5.08 5.80 -8.64
CA ALA A 41 -4.48 4.56 -9.12
C ALA A 41 -4.30 4.62 -10.64
N SER A 42 -3.15 4.17 -11.10
CA SER A 42 -2.87 3.91 -12.51
C SER A 42 -1.98 2.67 -12.64
N PHE A 43 -1.94 2.08 -13.82
CA PHE A 43 -1.10 0.90 -14.07
C PHE A 43 -0.38 0.97 -15.40
N GLU A 44 0.70 0.21 -15.54
CA GLU A 44 1.38 -0.02 -16.80
C GLU A 44 1.64 -1.52 -16.99
N MET A 45 1.25 -2.07 -18.14
CA MET A 45 1.52 -3.47 -18.46
C MET A 45 2.94 -3.64 -18.97
N PHE A 46 3.66 -4.60 -18.40
CA PHE A 46 4.97 -5.04 -18.88
C PHE A 46 4.89 -6.50 -19.34
N PRO A 47 4.81 -6.76 -20.66
CA PRO A 47 4.79 -8.11 -21.19
C PRO A 47 6.00 -8.94 -20.73
N PRO A 48 5.86 -10.26 -20.51
CA PRO A 48 4.68 -11.08 -20.83
C PRO A 48 3.58 -11.10 -19.75
N SER A 49 3.86 -10.78 -18.48
CA SER A 49 2.88 -10.96 -17.38
C SER A 49 3.17 -10.12 -16.13
N ARG A 50 3.67 -8.90 -16.29
CA ARG A 50 3.94 -7.98 -15.17
C ARG A 50 3.06 -6.76 -15.27
N VAL A 51 2.66 -6.22 -14.13
CA VAL A 51 1.88 -5.00 -14.02
C VAL A 51 2.53 -4.12 -12.97
N GLU A 52 2.87 -2.89 -13.33
CA GLU A 52 3.25 -1.87 -12.35
C GLU A 52 2.03 -1.05 -11.97
N TYR A 53 1.73 -0.98 -10.68
CA TYR A 53 0.70 -0.10 -10.14
C TYR A 53 1.35 1.13 -9.53
N PHE A 54 0.86 2.30 -9.90
CA PHE A 54 1.24 3.59 -9.33
C PHE A 54 0.08 4.08 -8.47
N LEU A 55 0.31 4.17 -7.16
CA LEU A 55 -0.72 4.41 -6.16
C LEU A 55 -0.37 5.65 -5.34
N THR A 56 -1.35 6.52 -5.14
CA THR A 56 -1.31 7.56 -4.10
C THR A 56 -2.40 7.23 -3.11
N ALA A 57 -2.05 7.05 -1.84
CA ALA A 57 -2.99 6.66 -0.80
C ALA A 57 -2.81 7.49 0.47
N GLU A 58 -3.94 7.85 1.08
CA GLU A 58 -3.97 8.38 2.43
C GLU A 58 -3.86 7.20 3.40
N VAL A 59 -2.87 7.23 4.28
CA VAL A 59 -2.63 6.18 5.26
C VAL A 59 -2.62 6.74 6.68
N GLY A 60 -3.12 5.96 7.63
CA GLY A 60 -3.26 6.38 9.01
C GLY A 60 -2.58 5.44 9.98
N ARG A 61 -1.99 6.01 11.02
CA ARG A 61 -1.42 5.26 12.14
C ARG A 61 -2.53 4.59 12.93
N THR A 62 -2.30 3.34 13.28
CA THR A 62 -3.28 2.49 13.96
C THR A 62 -2.94 2.31 15.43
N VAL A 63 -3.87 1.75 16.19
CA VAL A 63 -3.65 1.36 17.59
C VAL A 63 -2.88 0.04 17.73
N CYS A 64 -2.74 -0.72 16.65
CA CYS A 64 -2.00 -1.98 16.64
C CYS A 64 -0.49 -1.73 16.67
N ARG A 65 0.22 -2.47 17.50
CA ARG A 65 1.68 -2.51 17.45
C ARG A 65 2.15 -3.12 16.14
N ASN A 66 3.24 -2.58 15.60
CA ASN A 66 3.85 -3.06 14.38
C ASN A 66 4.63 -4.35 14.65
N GLU A 67 3.99 -5.49 14.38
CA GLU A 67 4.53 -6.82 14.61
C GLU A 67 4.54 -7.61 13.29
N GLN A 68 5.49 -8.53 13.16
CA GLN A 68 5.65 -9.34 11.94
C GLN A 68 4.38 -10.17 11.68
N GLY A 69 3.85 -10.12 10.46
CA GLY A 69 2.65 -10.86 10.07
C GLY A 69 1.32 -10.23 10.52
N LEU A 70 1.34 -9.01 11.08
CA LEU A 70 0.12 -8.25 11.34
C LEU A 70 -0.59 -7.91 10.03
N ASN A 71 -1.91 -8.09 9.98
CA ASN A 71 -2.75 -7.53 8.93
C ASN A 71 -3.26 -6.13 9.34
N PRO A 72 -2.78 -5.03 8.75
CA PRO A 72 -3.10 -3.67 9.20
C PRO A 72 -4.55 -3.24 8.88
N SER A 73 -5.20 -3.89 7.91
CA SER A 73 -6.55 -3.51 7.46
C SER A 73 -7.61 -3.62 8.57
N GLY A 74 -7.43 -4.56 9.50
CA GLY A 74 -8.33 -4.77 10.66
C GLY A 74 -8.05 -3.88 11.86
N CYS A 75 -7.01 -3.05 11.81
CA CYS A 75 -6.61 -2.22 12.94
C CYS A 75 -7.35 -0.87 12.97
N ALA A 76 -7.82 -0.46 14.16
CA ALA A 76 -8.46 0.85 14.31
C ALA A 76 -7.42 1.98 14.21
N LEU A 77 -7.83 3.13 13.65
CA LEU A 77 -7.00 4.33 13.59
C LEU A 77 -6.83 4.94 14.99
N GLN A 78 -5.66 5.54 15.23
CA GLN A 78 -5.47 6.41 16.40
C GLN A 78 -6.36 7.65 16.27
N SER A 79 -6.73 8.23 17.40
CA SER A 79 -7.63 9.38 17.51
C SER A 79 -7.07 10.41 18.49
N GLY A 80 -7.51 11.66 18.38
CA GLY A 80 -7.04 12.74 19.25
C GLY A 80 -5.62 13.20 18.91
N ALA A 81 -4.82 13.50 19.94
CA ALA A 81 -3.47 14.04 19.76
C ALA A 81 -2.48 13.06 19.08
N ASP A 82 -2.75 11.76 19.16
CA ASP A 82 -1.91 10.71 18.58
C ASP A 82 -2.29 10.35 17.14
N ALA A 83 -3.39 10.92 16.62
CA ALA A 83 -3.83 10.68 15.26
C ALA A 83 -2.77 11.20 14.27
N LYS A 84 -2.24 10.29 13.45
CA LYS A 84 -1.30 10.62 12.38
C LYS A 84 -1.79 10.05 11.07
N THR A 85 -1.95 10.94 10.10
CA THR A 85 -2.28 10.60 8.72
C THR A 85 -1.21 11.19 7.80
N VAL A 86 -0.78 10.42 6.82
CA VAL A 86 0.24 10.82 5.83
C VAL A 86 -0.21 10.36 4.45
N VAL A 87 0.25 11.04 3.41
CA VAL A 87 0.00 10.63 2.03
C VAL A 87 1.24 9.89 1.55
N CYS A 88 1.03 8.66 1.08
CA CYS A 88 2.09 7.82 0.54
C CYS A 88 1.89 7.60 -0.95
N ARG A 89 3.00 7.65 -1.68
CA ARG A 89 3.12 7.22 -3.06
C ARG A 89 3.84 5.87 -3.09
N PHE A 90 3.21 4.90 -3.71
CA PHE A 90 3.75 3.56 -3.89
C PHE A 90 3.85 3.20 -5.37
N VAL A 91 4.89 2.45 -5.72
CA VAL A 91 4.99 1.76 -7.01
C VAL A 91 5.16 0.27 -6.74
N VAL A 92 4.23 -0.55 -7.21
CA VAL A 92 4.19 -1.99 -6.96
C VAL A 92 4.28 -2.75 -8.27
N LEU A 93 5.32 -3.57 -8.40
CA LEU A 93 5.44 -4.54 -9.49
C LEU A 93 4.75 -5.84 -9.08
N ALA A 94 3.59 -6.11 -9.68
CA ALA A 94 2.86 -7.36 -9.51
C ALA A 94 3.14 -8.32 -10.68
N VAL A 95 3.17 -9.63 -10.38
CA VAL A 95 3.25 -10.70 -11.38
C VAL A 95 2.01 -11.60 -11.22
N PRO A 96 0.88 -11.25 -11.86
CA PRO A 96 -0.36 -11.99 -11.70
C PRO A 96 -0.19 -13.47 -12.07
N ASN A 97 -0.87 -14.36 -11.33
CA ASN A 97 -0.91 -15.80 -11.60
C ASN A 97 0.47 -16.49 -11.70
N SER A 98 1.45 -16.00 -10.93
CA SER A 98 2.81 -16.54 -10.89
C SER A 98 3.24 -16.85 -9.45
N SER A 99 4.24 -17.73 -9.30
CA SER A 99 4.94 -17.94 -8.03
C SER A 99 5.98 -16.85 -7.73
N VAL A 100 6.23 -15.96 -8.69
CA VAL A 100 7.11 -14.81 -8.52
C VAL A 100 6.43 -13.81 -7.57
N PRO A 101 7.09 -13.38 -6.48
CA PRO A 101 6.52 -12.43 -5.54
C PRO A 101 6.33 -11.06 -6.19
N SER A 102 5.36 -10.30 -5.69
CA SER A 102 5.28 -8.86 -5.96
C SER A 102 6.44 -8.13 -5.30
N HIS A 103 6.79 -6.96 -5.83
CA HIS A 103 7.85 -6.11 -5.28
C HIS A 103 7.38 -4.67 -5.08
N LEU A 104 7.74 -4.08 -3.94
CA LEU A 104 7.58 -2.65 -3.70
C LEU A 104 8.78 -1.93 -4.30
N LEU A 105 8.58 -1.21 -5.40
CA LEU A 105 9.62 -0.50 -6.13
C LEU A 105 9.85 0.90 -5.55
N GLU A 106 8.78 1.58 -5.13
CA GLU A 106 8.84 2.89 -4.48
C GLU A 106 7.94 2.93 -3.25
N ASP A 107 8.44 3.57 -2.20
CA ASP A 107 7.75 3.86 -0.95
C ASP A 107 8.13 5.27 -0.48
N GLN A 108 7.24 6.24 -0.71
CA GLN A 108 7.46 7.64 -0.35
C GLN A 108 6.26 8.19 0.41
N CYS A 109 6.41 8.42 1.71
CA CYS A 109 5.37 9.01 2.55
C CYS A 109 5.78 10.42 3.01
N GLN A 110 4.86 11.38 2.90
CA GLN A 110 5.05 12.79 3.32
C GLN A 110 4.19 13.11 4.55
#